data_AF-A0A9E5S5R3-F1
#
_entry.id   AF-A0A9E5S5R3-F1
#
_cell.length_a   1.000
_cell.length_b   1.000
_cell.length_c   1.000
_cell.angle_alpha   90.00
_cell.angle_beta   90.00
_cell.angle_gamma   90.00
#
_symmetry.space_group_name_H-M   'P 1'
#
loop_
_entity.id
_entity.type
_entity.pdbx_description
1 polymer ?
#
loop_
_entity_poly.entity_id
_entity_poly.type
_entity_poly.pdbx_seq_one_letter_code
_entity_poly.pdbx_strand_id
1 'polypeptide(L)'
;MGLDFIKNYSGCRVEQYDAQFPLLEEETDEDLEQTPEKVDLDYEVKPRAIDWEPINLNTSPNWRPSNWHERPTHFVDGKDVGETVASVRSPSGQLVPIRLSQIGSITMRVENGECRREFEVVDRVVSMAVDLFPWMEVESFAAALQNNGFRLLPVRPPGGISSYDFETMRKRTQNRSNTEMEVLEESAISHSGGEPTVIDGRLQPRMGGFDIDESPVFGVIKTQRQNYLHIKGIQVLYGLEAGQRTPVFTISRGWLPVVSWFVRLSGGGGGTPSTGIVRVEASKSWFEKYYKRNWDFVDKLSRTIYEYRCRERSYGRAAISLHPIVRAEESLGSLFQPLSILSNRFYRLTQL
;
A
#
# COMPACT_ATOMS: atom_id res chain seq x y z
N MET A 1 29.42 20.67 -9.67
CA MET A 1 28.61 20.78 -10.90
C MET A 1 27.21 20.20 -10.70
N GLY A 2 27.02 18.88 -10.53
CA GLY A 2 25.66 18.32 -10.38
C GLY A 2 24.87 18.82 -9.16
N LEU A 3 25.50 18.95 -7.98
CA LEU A 3 24.82 19.43 -6.76
C LEU A 3 24.55 20.94 -6.75
N ASP A 4 25.22 21.69 -7.62
CA ASP A 4 24.99 23.13 -7.78
C ASP A 4 23.62 23.40 -8.42
N PHE A 5 22.95 22.37 -8.96
CA PHE A 5 21.60 22.43 -9.54
C PHE A 5 20.64 23.22 -8.65
N ILE A 6 20.57 22.89 -7.36
CA ILE A 6 19.66 23.55 -6.42
C ILE A 6 19.95 25.04 -6.33
N LYS A 7 21.23 25.42 -6.22
CA LYS A 7 21.66 26.81 -6.15
C LYS A 7 21.42 27.56 -7.46
N ASN A 8 21.71 26.93 -8.61
CA ASN A 8 21.54 27.50 -9.94
C ASN A 8 20.07 27.83 -10.22
N TYR A 9 19.15 27.05 -9.67
CA TYR A 9 17.71 27.26 -9.79
C TYR A 9 17.10 27.97 -8.58
N SER A 10 17.87 28.83 -7.89
CA SER A 10 17.39 29.66 -6.77
C SER A 10 16.68 28.85 -5.67
N GLY A 11 17.26 27.69 -5.34
CA GLY A 11 16.70 26.79 -4.35
C GLY A 11 16.55 27.45 -2.99
N CYS A 12 15.42 27.19 -2.34
CA CYS A 12 15.17 27.62 -0.97
C CYS A 12 14.62 26.46 -0.13
N ARG A 13 14.90 26.50 1.17
CA ARG A 13 14.29 25.58 2.13
C ARG A 13 12.81 25.89 2.24
N VAL A 14 12.01 24.84 2.35
CA VAL A 14 10.58 24.95 2.61
C VAL A 14 10.37 24.67 4.09
N GLU A 15 9.76 25.61 4.81
CA GLU A 15 9.34 25.36 6.19
C GLU A 15 8.20 24.36 6.22
N GLN A 16 8.04 23.61 7.31
CA GLN A 16 6.88 22.74 7.46
C GLN A 16 5.62 23.60 7.56
N TYR A 17 4.65 23.31 6.70
CA TYR A 17 3.36 23.99 6.67
C TYR A 17 2.23 22.99 6.44
N ASP A 18 1.02 23.36 6.86
CA ASP A 18 -0.17 22.58 6.59
C ASP A 18 -0.50 22.61 5.10
N ALA A 19 -0.65 21.43 4.51
CA ALA A 19 -1.00 21.26 3.11
C ALA A 19 -2.20 22.14 2.72
N GLN A 20 -2.04 22.94 1.66
CA GLN A 20 -3.10 23.82 1.16
C GLN A 20 -3.90 23.11 0.06
N PHE A 21 -5.12 23.60 -0.17
CA PHE A 21 -5.92 23.15 -1.30
C PHE A 21 -5.28 23.64 -2.61
N PRO A 22 -5.15 22.77 -3.63
CA PRO A 22 -4.73 23.21 -4.95
C PRO A 22 -5.60 24.36 -5.46
N LEU A 23 -4.99 25.36 -6.10
CA LEU A 23 -5.73 26.50 -6.67
C LEU A 23 -6.38 26.16 -8.00
N LEU A 24 -5.91 25.10 -8.65
CA LEU A 24 -6.49 24.53 -9.86
C LEU A 24 -7.17 23.20 -9.50
N GLU A 25 -8.44 23.05 -9.88
CA GLU A 25 -9.13 21.76 -9.82
C GLU A 25 -8.43 20.79 -10.78
N GLU A 26 -7.95 19.66 -10.26
CA GLU A 26 -7.48 18.53 -11.07
C GLU A 26 -8.60 17.49 -11.22
N GLU A 27 -8.80 16.99 -12.44
CA GLU A 27 -9.04 15.56 -12.63
C GLU A 27 -7.71 14.86 -12.34
N THR A 28 -7.65 14.02 -11.32
CA THR A 28 -6.42 13.30 -11.00
C THR A 28 -6.15 12.23 -12.05
N ASP A 29 -4.89 11.77 -12.20
CA ASP A 29 -4.60 10.59 -13.06
C ASP A 29 -5.40 9.35 -12.56
N GLU A 30 -5.73 9.29 -11.26
CA GLU A 30 -6.65 8.29 -10.69
C GLU A 30 -8.10 8.46 -11.17
N ASP A 31 -8.53 9.67 -11.58
CA ASP A 31 -9.86 9.97 -12.15
C ASP A 31 -9.92 9.64 -13.65
N LEU A 32 -8.81 9.80 -14.37
CA LEU A 32 -8.70 9.52 -15.80
C LEU A 32 -8.55 8.01 -16.12
N GLU A 33 -8.01 7.22 -15.19
CA GLU A 33 -7.86 5.76 -15.30
C GLU A 33 -8.96 4.95 -14.59
N GLN A 34 -10.12 5.56 -14.28
CA GLN A 34 -11.27 4.84 -13.73
C GLN A 34 -11.91 3.94 -14.79
N THR A 35 -11.25 2.82 -15.11
CA THR A 35 -11.98 1.68 -15.66
C THR A 35 -13.02 1.29 -14.60
N PRO A 36 -14.33 1.37 -14.90
CA PRO A 36 -15.36 1.13 -13.90
C PRO A 36 -15.18 -0.28 -13.32
N GLU A 37 -15.10 -0.37 -11.99
CA GLU A 37 -14.93 -1.64 -11.31
C GLU A 37 -16.22 -2.47 -11.49
N LYS A 38 -16.11 -3.65 -12.12
CA LYS A 38 -17.24 -4.57 -12.25
C LYS A 38 -17.29 -5.47 -11.02
N VAL A 39 -18.39 -5.41 -10.28
CA VAL A 39 -18.61 -6.19 -9.06
C VAL A 39 -19.66 -7.26 -9.30
N ASP A 40 -19.37 -8.50 -8.93
CA ASP A 40 -20.33 -9.61 -8.93
C ASP A 40 -20.48 -10.15 -7.51
N LEU A 41 -21.61 -9.81 -6.88
CA LEU A 41 -21.96 -10.14 -5.49
C LEU A 41 -22.61 -11.53 -5.34
N ASP A 42 -22.92 -12.21 -6.45
CA ASP A 42 -23.58 -13.53 -6.48
C ASP A 42 -22.56 -14.68 -6.63
N TYR A 43 -21.27 -14.41 -6.35
CA TYR A 43 -20.20 -15.34 -6.66
C TYR A 43 -20.22 -16.61 -5.78
N GLU A 44 -20.38 -16.45 -4.46
CA GLU A 44 -20.58 -17.57 -3.50
C GLU A 44 -22.06 -17.92 -3.30
N VAL A 45 -22.94 -16.91 -3.23
CA VAL A 45 -24.37 -17.09 -2.94
C VAL A 45 -25.16 -16.92 -4.24
N LYS A 46 -25.44 -18.03 -4.93
CA LYS A 46 -26.30 -18.03 -6.13
C LYS A 46 -27.74 -18.39 -5.78
N PRO A 47 -28.77 -17.72 -6.37
CA PRO A 47 -28.72 -16.67 -7.39
C PRO A 47 -29.26 -15.30 -6.92
N ARG A 48 -29.29 -15.03 -5.60
CA ARG A 48 -29.84 -13.78 -5.08
C ARG A 48 -28.93 -13.20 -3.99
N ALA A 49 -28.18 -12.16 -4.32
CA ALA A 49 -27.37 -11.38 -3.39
C ALA A 49 -28.15 -10.85 -2.16
N ILE A 50 -29.50 -10.80 -2.23
CA ILE A 50 -30.34 -10.42 -1.10
C ILE A 50 -30.31 -11.42 0.08
N ASP A 51 -29.78 -12.62 -0.14
CA ASP A 51 -29.70 -13.69 0.86
C ASP A 51 -28.33 -13.73 1.56
N TRP A 52 -27.55 -12.63 1.52
CA TRP A 52 -26.32 -12.54 2.30
C TRP A 52 -26.62 -12.71 3.79
N GLU A 53 -25.87 -13.62 4.41
CA GLU A 53 -25.85 -13.88 5.85
C GLU A 53 -24.40 -13.92 6.34
N PRO A 54 -24.13 -13.61 7.63
CA PRO A 54 -22.82 -13.83 8.22
C PRO A 54 -22.42 -15.31 8.13
N ILE A 55 -21.20 -15.58 7.67
CA ILE A 55 -20.68 -16.95 7.56
C ILE A 55 -19.76 -17.21 8.74
N ASN A 56 -20.12 -18.22 9.55
CA ASN A 56 -19.23 -18.82 10.54
C ASN A 56 -18.20 -19.68 9.82
N LEU A 57 -16.94 -19.55 10.19
CA LEU A 57 -15.85 -20.29 9.55
C LEU A 57 -15.96 -21.77 9.88
N ASN A 58 -16.00 -22.63 8.87
CA ASN A 58 -16.05 -24.07 9.02
C ASN A 58 -14.68 -24.65 9.45
N THR A 59 -14.21 -24.24 10.62
CA THR A 59 -12.96 -24.71 11.23
C THR A 59 -13.24 -25.29 12.61
N SER A 60 -12.53 -26.37 12.96
CA SER A 60 -12.63 -26.96 14.32
C SER A 60 -12.29 -25.92 15.39
N PRO A 61 -12.91 -25.95 16.59
CA PRO A 61 -12.54 -25.05 17.70
C PRO A 61 -11.05 -25.08 18.07
N ASN A 62 -10.40 -26.24 17.89
CA ASN A 62 -8.98 -26.45 18.16
C ASN A 62 -8.08 -26.15 16.94
N TRP A 63 -8.66 -25.66 15.85
CA TRP A 63 -7.92 -25.31 14.66
C TRP A 63 -6.94 -24.16 14.97
N ARG A 64 -5.73 -24.27 14.41
CA ARG A 64 -4.66 -23.28 14.49
C ARG A 64 -4.02 -23.14 13.11
N PRO A 65 -3.50 -21.94 12.75
CA PRO A 65 -2.79 -21.76 11.49
C PRO A 65 -1.71 -22.83 11.29
N SER A 66 -0.93 -23.16 12.32
CA SER A 66 0.12 -24.20 12.29
C SER A 66 -0.31 -25.55 11.72
N ASN A 67 -1.59 -25.89 11.80
CA ASN A 67 -2.15 -27.17 11.34
C ASN A 67 -2.53 -27.15 9.84
N TRP A 68 -2.44 -25.99 9.19
CA TRP A 68 -2.75 -25.79 7.78
C TRP A 68 -1.46 -25.51 7.00
N HIS A 69 -1.13 -26.42 6.08
CA HIS A 69 0.13 -26.39 5.34
C HIS A 69 0.20 -25.26 4.28
N GLU A 70 -0.95 -24.82 3.77
CA GLU A 70 -1.04 -23.73 2.78
C GLU A 70 -1.23 -22.34 3.43
N ARG A 71 -1.07 -22.26 4.75
CA ARG A 71 -1.23 -20.98 5.47
C ARG A 71 -0.24 -19.94 4.95
N PRO A 72 -0.62 -18.65 4.94
CA PRO A 72 0.33 -17.57 4.85
C PRO A 72 1.43 -17.65 5.91
N THR A 73 2.67 -17.69 5.46
CA THR A 73 3.88 -17.63 6.28
C THR A 73 4.61 -16.31 6.10
N HIS A 74 4.43 -15.63 4.96
CA HIS A 74 5.08 -14.36 4.65
C HIS A 74 4.08 -13.20 4.75
N PHE A 75 4.56 -12.08 5.28
CA PHE A 75 3.82 -10.84 5.45
C PHE A 75 4.67 -9.69 4.92
N VAL A 76 4.18 -9.03 3.88
CA VAL A 76 4.85 -7.91 3.24
C VAL A 76 4.14 -6.62 3.63
N ASP A 77 4.94 -5.62 3.95
CA ASP A 77 4.49 -4.26 4.20
C ASP A 77 5.50 -3.25 3.63
N GLY A 78 4.99 -2.05 3.33
CA GLY A 78 5.74 -0.94 2.78
C GLY A 78 5.60 0.31 3.66
N LYS A 79 6.64 1.15 3.65
CA LYS A 79 6.61 2.43 4.38
C LYS A 79 7.27 3.55 3.59
N ASP A 80 6.58 4.69 3.47
CA ASP A 80 7.12 5.97 3.00
C ASP A 80 7.10 6.96 4.16
N VAL A 81 8.26 7.50 4.49
CA VAL A 81 8.42 8.62 5.43
C VAL A 81 9.22 9.71 4.74
N GLY A 82 8.60 10.86 4.53
CA GLY A 82 9.27 11.99 3.89
C GLY A 82 8.47 13.28 3.94
N GLU A 83 9.12 14.36 3.52
CA GLU A 83 8.56 15.71 3.52
C GLU A 83 9.07 16.52 2.32
N THR A 84 8.38 17.62 2.01
CA THR A 84 8.91 18.63 1.09
C THR A 84 9.96 19.46 1.81
N VAL A 85 11.22 19.31 1.44
CA VAL A 85 12.36 19.91 2.16
C VAL A 85 12.85 21.20 1.52
N ALA A 86 12.60 21.37 0.22
CA ALA A 86 13.06 22.50 -0.56
C ALA A 86 12.13 22.77 -1.74
N SER A 87 12.33 23.92 -2.37
CA SER A 87 11.80 24.21 -3.70
C SER A 87 12.86 24.87 -4.56
N VAL A 88 12.77 24.69 -5.87
CA VAL A 88 13.61 25.36 -6.87
C VAL A 88 12.73 26.07 -7.90
N ARG A 89 13.27 27.03 -8.63
CA ARG A 89 12.56 27.74 -9.69
C ARG A 89 13.01 27.21 -11.06
N SER A 90 12.07 26.72 -11.87
CA SER A 90 12.36 26.33 -13.25
C SER A 90 12.83 27.54 -14.09
N PRO A 91 13.48 27.33 -15.26
CA PRO A 91 13.81 28.39 -16.21
C PRO A 91 12.61 29.26 -16.62
N SER A 92 11.41 28.68 -16.68
CA SER A 92 10.16 29.36 -17.00
C SER A 92 9.46 29.98 -15.79
N GLY A 93 10.06 29.91 -14.59
CA GLY A 93 9.62 30.66 -13.41
C GLY A 93 8.72 29.90 -12.44
N GLN A 94 8.32 28.66 -12.71
CA GLN A 94 7.51 27.84 -11.81
C GLN A 94 8.30 27.41 -10.57
N LEU A 95 7.65 27.40 -9.41
CA LEU A 95 8.21 26.81 -8.19
C LEU A 95 8.02 25.29 -8.21
N VAL A 96 9.09 24.53 -8.06
CA VAL A 96 9.09 23.07 -8.10
C VAL A 96 9.38 22.52 -6.70
N PRO A 97 8.43 21.78 -6.08
CA PRO A 97 8.68 21.15 -4.79
C PRO A 97 9.69 20.02 -4.94
N ILE A 98 10.58 19.92 -3.96
CA ILE A 98 11.54 18.82 -3.80
C ILE A 98 11.15 18.07 -2.55
N ARG A 99 10.65 16.85 -2.74
CA ARG A 99 10.33 15.93 -1.66
C ARG A 99 11.53 15.03 -1.39
N LEU A 100 11.88 14.88 -0.11
CA LEU A 100 12.87 13.93 0.37
C LEU A 100 12.16 12.86 1.19
N SER A 101 12.33 11.59 0.80
CA SER A 101 11.73 10.45 1.50
C SER A 101 12.72 9.33 1.75
N GLN A 102 12.43 8.55 2.79
CA GLN A 102 12.84 7.16 2.89
C GLN A 102 11.64 6.29 2.56
N ILE A 103 11.84 5.41 1.59
CA ILE A 103 10.88 4.38 1.21
C ILE A 103 11.49 3.02 1.47
N GLY A 104 10.67 2.04 1.80
CA GLY A 104 11.17 0.69 1.99
C GLY A 104 10.07 -0.33 2.01
N SER A 105 10.48 -1.58 1.86
CA SER A 105 9.62 -2.74 2.00
C SER A 105 10.36 -3.82 2.79
N ILE A 106 9.57 -4.67 3.46
CA ILE A 106 10.07 -5.73 4.32
C ILE A 106 9.19 -6.96 4.16
N THR A 107 9.80 -8.13 4.23
CA THR A 107 9.09 -9.41 4.37
C THR A 107 9.34 -9.97 5.76
N MET A 108 8.25 -10.17 6.50
CA MET A 108 8.23 -10.87 7.77
C MET A 108 7.74 -12.29 7.57
N ARG A 109 8.54 -13.27 8.00
CA ARG A 109 8.17 -14.68 8.03
C ARG A 109 7.69 -15.07 9.41
N VAL A 110 6.58 -15.79 9.47
CA VAL A 110 6.05 -16.40 10.70
C VAL A 110 6.50 -17.85 10.77
N GLU A 111 7.36 -18.16 11.73
CA GLU A 111 7.88 -19.50 11.98
C GLU A 111 7.68 -19.84 13.47
N ASN A 112 6.99 -20.95 13.76
CA ASN A 112 6.68 -21.39 15.13
C ASN A 112 6.02 -20.32 16.02
N GLY A 113 5.27 -19.38 15.43
CA GLY A 113 4.61 -18.27 16.12
C GLY A 113 5.50 -17.05 16.35
N GLU A 114 6.78 -17.10 15.98
CA GLU A 114 7.70 -15.97 15.99
C GLU A 114 7.70 -15.27 14.63
N CYS A 115 7.82 -13.94 14.63
CA CYS A 115 7.99 -13.15 13.41
C CYS A 115 9.48 -12.87 13.21
N ARG A 116 10.03 -13.27 12.07
CA ARG A 116 11.43 -13.02 11.70
C ARG A 116 11.48 -12.22 10.41
N ARG A 117 12.37 -11.25 10.35
CA ARG A 117 12.64 -10.52 9.13
C ARG A 117 13.46 -11.39 8.19
N GLU A 118 12.98 -11.58 6.98
CA GLU A 118 13.63 -12.41 5.96
C GLU A 118 14.20 -11.58 4.81
N PHE A 119 13.49 -10.52 4.43
CA PHE A 119 13.93 -9.59 3.39
C PHE A 119 13.66 -8.15 3.83
N GLU A 120 14.54 -7.25 3.42
CA GLU A 120 14.34 -5.81 3.58
C GLU A 120 15.02 -5.04 2.46
N VAL A 121 14.41 -3.93 2.09
CA VAL A 121 14.98 -2.95 1.18
C VAL A 121 14.57 -1.55 1.64
N VAL A 122 15.54 -0.63 1.67
CA VAL A 122 15.31 0.77 2.04
C VAL A 122 16.06 1.66 1.07
N ASP A 123 15.33 2.57 0.45
CA ASP A 123 15.85 3.57 -0.47
C ASP A 123 15.61 4.98 0.09
N ARG A 124 16.55 5.88 -0.20
CA ARG A 124 16.40 7.32 0.04
C ARG A 124 16.16 7.97 -1.30
N VAL A 125 15.03 8.65 -1.44
CA VAL A 125 14.59 9.18 -2.72
C VAL A 125 14.35 10.68 -2.65
N VAL A 126 14.64 11.34 -3.76
CA VAL A 126 14.35 12.76 -3.99
C VAL A 126 13.36 12.82 -5.14
N SER A 127 12.14 13.31 -4.92
CA SER A 127 11.11 13.42 -5.95
C SER A 127 10.93 14.88 -6.37
N MET A 128 10.98 15.16 -7.69
CA MET A 128 10.70 16.49 -8.24
C MET A 128 10.29 16.45 -9.71
N ALA A 129 9.72 17.55 -10.20
CA ALA A 129 9.34 17.71 -11.59
C ALA A 129 10.56 18.00 -12.47
N VAL A 130 11.14 16.98 -13.09
CA VAL A 130 12.42 17.11 -13.83
C VAL A 130 12.24 17.65 -15.25
N ASP A 131 11.06 17.43 -15.86
CA ASP A 131 10.79 17.82 -17.25
C ASP A 131 10.80 19.35 -17.48
N LEU A 132 10.87 20.12 -16.38
CA LEU A 132 10.98 21.57 -16.40
C LEU A 132 12.43 22.07 -16.52
N PHE A 133 13.42 21.17 -16.57
CA PHE A 133 14.84 21.51 -16.54
C PHE A 133 15.60 20.87 -17.72
N PRO A 134 16.76 21.43 -18.12
CA PRO A 134 17.60 20.82 -19.15
C PRO A 134 18.07 19.41 -18.75
N TRP A 135 17.91 18.44 -19.66
CA TRP A 135 18.23 17.02 -19.41
C TRP A 135 19.65 16.79 -18.86
N MET A 136 20.65 17.45 -19.46
CA MET A 136 22.06 17.30 -19.04
C MET A 136 22.29 17.72 -17.58
N GLU A 137 21.55 18.72 -17.09
CA GLU A 137 21.66 19.20 -15.71
C GLU A 137 20.93 18.26 -14.76
N VAL A 138 19.76 17.75 -15.16
CA VAL A 138 19.01 16.73 -14.41
C VAL A 138 19.83 15.45 -14.26
N GLU A 139 20.45 14.97 -15.34
CA GLU A 139 21.30 13.78 -15.33
C GLU A 139 22.52 13.97 -14.41
N SER A 140 23.18 15.13 -14.51
CA SER A 140 24.30 15.47 -13.61
C SER A 140 23.87 15.53 -12.14
N PHE A 141 22.69 16.09 -11.86
CA PHE A 141 22.12 16.14 -10.53
C PHE A 141 21.75 14.75 -9.99
N ALA A 142 21.10 13.91 -10.81
CA ALA A 142 20.76 12.53 -10.47
C ALA A 142 22.01 11.70 -10.13
N ALA A 143 23.05 11.78 -10.95
CA ALA A 143 24.31 11.09 -10.71
C ALA A 143 24.99 11.58 -9.41
N ALA A 144 24.94 12.88 -9.16
CA ALA A 144 25.51 13.45 -7.93
C ALA A 144 24.73 13.05 -6.67
N LEU A 145 23.39 12.99 -6.73
CA LEU A 145 22.55 12.44 -5.68
C LEU A 145 22.87 10.96 -5.43
N GLN A 146 23.01 10.16 -6.49
CA GLN A 146 23.28 8.73 -6.40
C GLN A 146 24.63 8.44 -5.73
N ASN A 147 25.67 9.20 -6.09
CA ASN A 147 26.98 9.13 -5.43
C ASN A 147 26.93 9.45 -3.93
N ASN A 148 25.84 10.09 -3.47
CA ASN A 148 25.60 10.41 -2.07
C ASN A 148 24.51 9.55 -1.43
N GLY A 149 24.07 8.48 -2.10
CA GLY A 149 23.08 7.54 -1.59
C GLY A 149 21.64 8.08 -1.58
N PHE A 150 21.31 8.93 -2.55
CA PHE A 150 19.94 9.36 -2.86
C PHE A 150 19.61 9.01 -4.31
N ARG A 151 18.38 8.58 -4.58
CA ARG A 151 17.90 8.30 -5.94
C ARG A 151 16.89 9.36 -6.37
N LEU A 152 17.07 9.94 -7.55
CA LEU A 152 16.13 10.90 -8.11
C LEU A 152 14.91 10.16 -8.70
N LEU A 153 13.72 10.54 -8.26
CA LEU A 153 12.45 10.08 -8.82
C LEU A 153 11.84 11.20 -9.67
N PRO A 154 11.81 11.04 -11.00
CA PRO A 154 11.22 12.04 -11.88
C PRO A 154 9.70 12.03 -11.73
N VAL A 155 9.12 13.24 -11.73
CA VAL A 155 7.67 13.50 -11.71
C VAL A 155 7.31 14.33 -12.94
N ARG A 156 6.14 14.08 -13.53
CA ARG A 156 5.63 14.86 -14.67
C ARG A 156 4.52 15.81 -14.23
N PRO A 157 4.50 17.07 -14.72
CA PRO A 157 3.38 17.99 -14.52
C PRO A 157 2.09 17.49 -15.20
N PRO A 158 0.91 17.69 -14.60
CA PRO A 158 -0.37 17.42 -15.25
C PRO A 158 -0.55 18.37 -16.44
N GLY A 159 -1.00 17.87 -17.59
CA GLY A 159 -1.34 18.70 -18.76
C GLY A 159 -0.20 19.59 -19.29
N GLY A 160 1.04 19.36 -18.87
CA GLY A 160 2.19 20.20 -19.21
C GLY A 160 2.31 21.48 -18.35
N ILE A 161 2.95 22.50 -18.90
CA ILE A 161 3.35 23.72 -18.16
C ILE A 161 2.15 24.62 -17.84
N SER A 162 1.09 24.58 -18.65
CA SER A 162 -0.08 25.48 -18.54
C SER A 162 -0.99 25.22 -17.34
N SER A 163 -0.92 24.02 -16.76
CA SER A 163 -1.72 23.55 -15.62
C SER A 163 -0.88 23.36 -14.36
N TYR A 164 0.28 24.03 -14.31
CA TYR A 164 1.22 23.89 -13.21
C TYR A 164 0.71 24.59 -11.94
N ASP A 165 0.44 23.80 -10.89
CA ASP A 165 0.15 24.27 -9.53
C ASP A 165 1.13 23.63 -8.52
N PHE A 166 1.59 24.41 -7.54
CA PHE A 166 2.60 23.96 -6.59
C PHE A 166 2.08 22.84 -5.67
N GLU A 167 0.85 22.96 -5.16
CA GLU A 167 0.26 21.97 -4.26
C GLU A 167 -0.06 20.67 -4.98
N THR A 168 -0.53 20.78 -6.22
CA THR A 168 -0.67 19.67 -7.14
C THR A 168 0.66 18.93 -7.32
N MET A 169 1.75 19.66 -7.59
CA MET A 169 3.06 19.04 -7.74
C MET A 169 3.61 18.48 -6.43
N ARG A 170 3.31 19.11 -5.29
CA ARG A 170 3.65 18.58 -3.96
C ARG A 170 2.98 17.22 -3.75
N LYS A 171 1.68 17.11 -4.02
CA LYS A 171 0.93 15.85 -3.95
C LYS A 171 1.48 14.81 -4.94
N ARG A 172 1.81 15.20 -6.18
CA ARG A 172 2.41 14.29 -7.18
C ARG A 172 3.78 13.78 -6.78
N THR A 173 4.64 14.59 -6.16
CA THR A 173 5.94 14.13 -5.64
C THR A 173 5.80 13.12 -4.51
N GLN A 174 4.79 13.26 -3.64
CA GLN A 174 4.41 12.28 -2.63
C GLN A 174 3.87 10.99 -3.26
N ASN A 175 2.95 11.09 -4.21
CA ASN A 175 2.40 9.93 -4.89
C ASN A 175 3.51 9.15 -5.63
N ARG A 176 4.48 9.85 -6.22
CA ARG A 176 5.62 9.21 -6.87
C ARG A 176 6.47 8.37 -5.91
N SER A 177 6.74 8.87 -4.70
CA SER A 177 7.47 8.08 -3.70
C SER A 177 6.64 6.90 -3.19
N ASN A 178 5.32 7.05 -3.05
CA ASN A 178 4.42 5.93 -2.74
C ASN A 178 4.44 4.86 -3.84
N THR A 179 4.32 5.24 -5.12
CA THR A 179 4.40 4.28 -6.24
C THR A 179 5.75 3.56 -6.28
N GLU A 180 6.82 4.27 -5.96
CA GLU A 180 8.14 3.65 -5.90
C GLU A 180 8.26 2.66 -4.73
N MET A 181 7.63 2.94 -3.58
CA MET A 181 7.51 1.99 -2.48
C MET A 181 6.74 0.72 -2.89
N GLU A 182 5.69 0.85 -3.72
CA GLU A 182 4.95 -0.30 -4.25
C GLU A 182 5.85 -1.21 -5.11
N VAL A 183 6.77 -0.65 -5.88
CA VAL A 183 7.80 -1.43 -6.62
C VAL A 183 8.75 -2.15 -5.67
N LEU A 184 9.10 -1.56 -4.53
CA LEU A 184 9.91 -2.24 -3.51
C LEU A 184 9.14 -3.39 -2.85
N GLU A 185 7.82 -3.24 -2.67
CA GLU A 185 6.95 -4.33 -2.21
C GLU A 185 6.86 -5.46 -3.23
N GLU A 186 6.83 -5.16 -4.53
CA GLU A 186 6.91 -6.20 -5.57
C GLU A 186 8.18 -7.03 -5.43
N SER A 187 9.33 -6.38 -5.20
CA SER A 187 10.58 -7.08 -4.92
C SER A 187 10.47 -7.96 -3.68
N ALA A 188 9.91 -7.47 -2.58
CA ALA A 188 9.72 -8.23 -1.35
C ALA A 188 8.81 -9.45 -1.53
N ILE A 189 7.75 -9.32 -2.34
CA ILE A 189 6.86 -10.43 -2.70
C ILE A 189 7.62 -11.47 -3.53
N SER A 190 8.37 -11.07 -4.55
CA SER A 190 9.16 -11.99 -5.39
C SER A 190 10.18 -12.79 -4.58
N HIS A 191 10.77 -12.19 -3.54
CA HIS A 191 11.70 -12.89 -2.63
C HIS A 191 11.03 -13.98 -1.78
N SER A 192 9.71 -13.95 -1.62
CA SER A 192 8.96 -14.98 -0.87
C SER A 192 8.86 -16.32 -1.63
N GLY A 193 9.40 -16.40 -2.86
CA GLY A 193 9.61 -17.66 -3.58
C GLY A 193 8.34 -18.40 -3.98
N GLY A 194 7.21 -17.69 -4.09
CA GLY A 194 5.90 -18.30 -4.36
C GLY A 194 5.24 -18.98 -3.16
N GLU A 195 5.79 -18.83 -1.95
CA GLU A 195 5.12 -19.26 -0.73
C GLU A 195 3.88 -18.37 -0.43
N PRO A 196 2.87 -18.91 0.29
CA PRO A 196 1.69 -18.14 0.72
C PRO A 196 2.06 -16.83 1.43
N THR A 197 1.66 -15.72 0.81
CA THR A 197 2.08 -14.37 1.20
C THR A 197 0.88 -13.45 1.40
N VAL A 198 0.86 -12.72 2.51
CA VAL A 198 -0.11 -11.66 2.80
C VAL A 198 0.54 -10.30 2.62
N ILE A 199 -0.13 -9.37 1.94
CA ILE A 199 0.32 -7.99 1.77
C ILE A 199 -0.62 -7.02 2.49
N ASP A 200 -0.09 -5.95 3.06
CA ASP A 200 -0.91 -4.85 3.62
C ASP A 200 -1.39 -3.90 2.52
N GLY A 201 -2.49 -4.27 1.85
CA GLY A 201 -3.05 -3.46 0.78
C GLY A 201 -3.69 -4.29 -0.32
N ARG A 202 -3.93 -3.61 -1.45
CA ARG A 202 -4.51 -4.22 -2.65
C ARG A 202 -3.44 -4.96 -3.45
N LEU A 203 -3.83 -6.02 -4.14
CA LEU A 203 -2.95 -6.79 -5.02
C LEU A 203 -2.57 -6.03 -6.30
N GLN A 204 -3.52 -5.26 -6.86
CA GLN A 204 -3.36 -4.62 -8.18
C GLN A 204 -2.09 -3.76 -8.33
N PRO A 205 -1.69 -2.90 -7.36
CA PRO A 205 -0.48 -2.09 -7.53
C PRO A 205 0.82 -2.88 -7.41
N ARG A 206 0.77 -4.16 -7.03
CA ARG A 206 1.94 -5.03 -6.76
C ARG A 206 1.99 -6.24 -7.71
N MET A 207 1.28 -6.16 -8.83
CA MET A 207 1.14 -7.26 -9.80
C MET A 207 2.46 -7.67 -10.47
N GLY A 208 3.46 -6.78 -10.54
CA GLY A 208 4.77 -7.12 -11.08
C GLY A 208 5.57 -8.08 -10.17
N GLY A 209 5.18 -8.21 -8.90
CA GLY A 209 5.90 -9.02 -7.91
C GLY A 209 5.54 -10.50 -7.89
N PHE A 210 4.47 -10.93 -8.57
CA PHE A 210 3.98 -12.31 -8.53
C PHE A 210 3.22 -12.71 -9.79
N ASP A 211 3.19 -14.02 -10.07
CA ASP A 211 2.36 -14.57 -11.13
C ASP A 211 0.90 -14.71 -10.66
N ILE A 212 -0.01 -14.05 -11.37
CA ILE A 212 -1.45 -13.96 -11.04
C ILE A 212 -2.15 -15.32 -11.05
N ASP A 213 -1.68 -16.27 -11.85
CA ASP A 213 -2.30 -17.59 -12.06
C ASP A 213 -1.64 -18.69 -11.23
N GLU A 214 -0.45 -18.42 -10.68
CA GLU A 214 0.37 -19.41 -9.98
C GLU A 214 0.61 -19.07 -8.51
N SER A 215 0.61 -17.79 -8.13
CA SER A 215 1.13 -17.37 -6.81
C SER A 215 0.04 -17.22 -5.74
N PRO A 216 0.21 -17.82 -4.54
CA PRO A 216 -0.69 -17.69 -3.40
C PRO A 216 -0.50 -16.35 -2.66
N VAL A 217 -0.83 -15.23 -3.31
CA VAL A 217 -0.70 -13.87 -2.72
C VAL A 217 -2.08 -13.32 -2.35
N PHE A 218 -2.18 -12.77 -1.13
CA PHE A 218 -3.43 -12.29 -0.55
C PHE A 218 -3.32 -10.84 -0.08
N GLY A 219 -4.22 -9.98 -0.53
CA GLY A 219 -4.32 -8.60 -0.06
C GLY A 219 -5.18 -8.49 1.19
N VAL A 220 -4.73 -7.73 2.19
CA VAL A 220 -5.52 -7.34 3.35
C VAL A 220 -5.70 -5.82 3.36
N ILE A 221 -6.93 -5.38 3.16
CA ILE A 221 -7.28 -3.97 2.96
C ILE A 221 -8.04 -3.46 4.19
N LYS A 222 -7.44 -2.48 4.87
CA LYS A 222 -7.95 -1.84 6.08
C LYS A 222 -8.91 -0.69 5.78
N THR A 223 -8.66 0.06 4.71
CA THR A 223 -9.42 1.27 4.33
C THR A 223 -10.16 1.05 3.02
N GLN A 224 -11.47 1.25 3.03
CA GLN A 224 -12.31 1.12 1.84
C GLN A 224 -12.48 2.50 1.17
N ARG A 225 -12.10 2.62 -0.11
CA ARG A 225 -12.26 3.87 -0.88
C ARG A 225 -13.65 4.03 -1.51
N GLN A 226 -14.39 2.93 -1.65
CA GLN A 226 -15.73 2.92 -2.24
C GLN A 226 -16.61 1.84 -1.60
N ASN A 227 -17.92 1.98 -1.76
CA ASN A 227 -18.87 0.95 -1.34
C ASN A 227 -19.11 -0.04 -2.48
N TYR A 228 -18.83 -1.32 -2.22
CA TYR A 228 -19.03 -2.43 -3.16
C TYR A 228 -20.37 -3.14 -2.97
N LEU A 229 -20.99 -2.98 -1.80
CA LEU A 229 -22.06 -3.85 -1.34
C LEU A 229 -23.43 -3.19 -1.53
N HIS A 230 -24.43 -4.02 -1.83
CA HIS A 230 -25.83 -3.61 -1.70
C HIS A 230 -26.21 -3.42 -0.22
N ILE A 231 -27.37 -2.80 0.03
CA ILE A 231 -27.85 -2.46 1.38
C ILE A 231 -27.79 -3.67 2.34
N LYS A 232 -28.29 -4.84 1.92
CA LYS A 232 -28.24 -6.06 2.74
C LYS A 232 -26.80 -6.52 3.06
N GLY A 233 -25.85 -6.36 2.14
CA GLY A 233 -24.46 -6.74 2.34
C GLY A 233 -23.77 -5.78 3.33
N ILE A 234 -24.12 -4.49 3.29
CA ILE A 234 -23.71 -3.52 4.31
C ILE A 234 -24.25 -3.91 5.69
N GLN A 235 -25.52 -4.33 5.78
CA GLN A 235 -26.10 -4.80 7.05
C GLN A 235 -25.37 -6.03 7.60
N VAL A 236 -25.06 -7.01 6.74
CA VAL A 236 -24.28 -8.20 7.12
C VAL A 236 -22.88 -7.79 7.56
N LEU A 237 -22.21 -6.92 6.82
CA LEU A 237 -20.86 -6.42 7.12
C LEU A 237 -20.78 -5.81 8.53
N TYR A 238 -21.73 -4.94 8.87
CA TYR A 238 -21.79 -4.32 10.19
C TYR A 238 -22.23 -5.28 11.31
N GLY A 239 -23.02 -6.29 10.95
CA GLY A 239 -23.52 -7.32 11.85
C GLY A 239 -22.57 -8.49 12.10
N LEU A 240 -21.41 -8.56 11.41
CA LEU A 240 -20.44 -9.63 11.64
C LEU A 240 -19.99 -9.70 13.11
N GLU A 241 -19.82 -10.89 13.64
CA GLU A 241 -19.11 -11.14 14.89
C GLU A 241 -17.61 -11.33 14.62
N ALA A 242 -16.79 -11.16 15.66
CA ALA A 242 -15.36 -11.41 15.58
C ALA A 242 -15.07 -12.85 15.11
N GLY A 243 -14.32 -12.98 14.02
CA GLY A 243 -14.02 -14.25 13.38
C GLY A 243 -15.06 -14.72 12.36
N GLN A 244 -16.12 -13.95 12.08
CA GLN A 244 -17.01 -14.22 10.94
C GLN A 244 -16.56 -13.50 9.67
N ARG A 245 -17.09 -13.96 8.53
CA ARG A 245 -16.89 -13.34 7.22
C ARG A 245 -18.19 -13.09 6.47
N THR A 246 -18.14 -12.22 5.46
CA THR A 246 -19.19 -12.15 4.44
C THR A 246 -19.04 -13.27 3.41
N PRO A 247 -20.07 -13.51 2.59
CA PRO A 247 -19.90 -14.19 1.31
C PRO A 247 -18.80 -13.57 0.45
N VAL A 248 -18.18 -14.40 -0.39
CA VAL A 248 -17.22 -14.01 -1.41
C VAL A 248 -17.96 -13.41 -2.60
N PHE A 249 -17.42 -12.29 -3.07
CA PHE A 249 -17.81 -11.61 -4.30
C PHE A 249 -16.57 -11.42 -5.18
N THR A 250 -16.75 -10.98 -6.42
CA THR A 250 -15.61 -10.65 -7.29
C THR A 250 -15.58 -9.17 -7.64
N ILE A 251 -14.37 -8.63 -7.76
CA ILE A 251 -14.10 -7.29 -8.27
C ILE A 251 -13.20 -7.46 -9.49
N SER A 252 -13.61 -6.91 -10.63
CA SER A 252 -12.79 -6.83 -11.82
C SER A 252 -12.46 -5.37 -12.11
N ARG A 253 -11.19 -5.01 -11.95
CA ARG A 253 -10.63 -3.72 -12.36
C ARG A 253 -9.41 -3.96 -13.25
N GLY A 254 -9.46 -3.46 -14.48
CA GLY A 254 -8.39 -3.67 -15.45
C GLY A 254 -8.09 -5.16 -15.66
N TRP A 255 -6.82 -5.53 -15.49
CA TRP A 255 -6.26 -6.85 -15.79
C TRP A 255 -6.24 -7.84 -14.62
N LEU A 256 -6.62 -7.44 -13.39
CA LEU A 256 -6.62 -8.33 -12.22
C LEU A 256 -8.02 -8.50 -11.61
N PRO A 257 -8.78 -9.51 -12.06
CA PRO A 257 -9.97 -9.96 -11.35
C PRO A 257 -9.58 -10.60 -10.01
N VAL A 258 -10.19 -10.15 -8.92
CA VAL A 258 -10.00 -10.72 -7.58
C VAL A 258 -11.28 -11.33 -7.05
N VAL A 259 -11.14 -12.40 -6.26
CA VAL A 259 -12.16 -12.82 -5.29
C VAL A 259 -11.93 -12.03 -4.01
N SER A 260 -13.01 -11.54 -3.40
CA SER A 260 -12.92 -10.69 -2.21
C SER A 260 -14.05 -10.97 -1.23
N TRP A 261 -13.77 -10.79 0.05
CA TRP A 261 -14.71 -10.92 1.15
C TRP A 261 -14.25 -10.08 2.33
N PHE A 262 -15.14 -9.80 3.27
CA PHE A 262 -14.79 -9.11 4.51
C PHE A 262 -14.66 -10.09 5.67
N VAL A 263 -13.73 -9.81 6.58
CA VAL A 263 -13.51 -10.56 7.82
C VAL A 263 -13.51 -9.58 8.98
N ARG A 264 -14.19 -9.92 10.07
CA ARG A 264 -14.10 -9.13 11.31
C ARG A 264 -13.02 -9.71 12.23
N LEU A 265 -11.97 -8.92 12.47
CA LEU A 265 -10.84 -9.27 13.34
C LEU A 265 -11.13 -8.97 14.81
N SER A 266 -11.88 -7.90 15.07
CA SER A 266 -12.23 -7.46 16.41
C SER A 266 -13.54 -6.70 16.39
N GLY A 267 -14.16 -6.50 17.55
CA GLY A 267 -15.47 -5.87 17.66
C GLY A 267 -16.60 -6.89 17.78
N GLY A 268 -17.58 -6.52 18.59
CA GLY A 268 -18.63 -7.39 19.13
C GLY A 268 -18.99 -6.91 20.53
N GLY A 269 -19.59 -5.72 20.61
CA GLY A 269 -19.95 -5.06 21.87
C GLY A 269 -19.29 -3.69 22.05
N GLY A 270 -20.00 -2.61 21.72
CA GLY A 270 -19.71 -1.23 22.16
C GLY A 270 -18.86 -0.32 21.25
N GLY A 271 -18.19 -0.85 20.22
CA GLY A 271 -17.44 -0.04 19.23
C GLY A 271 -18.30 0.45 18.05
N THR A 272 -17.74 1.32 17.19
CA THR A 272 -18.43 1.71 15.94
C THR A 272 -18.62 0.47 15.05
N PRO A 273 -19.72 0.36 14.28
CA PRO A 273 -20.00 -0.82 13.46
C PRO A 273 -18.95 -1.14 12.39
N SER A 274 -18.11 -0.17 12.02
CA SER A 274 -17.01 -0.34 11.06
C SER A 274 -15.69 -0.80 11.70
N THR A 275 -15.58 -0.78 13.03
CA THR A 275 -14.34 -1.15 13.73
C THR A 275 -14.02 -2.63 13.51
N GLY A 276 -12.75 -2.91 13.25
CA GLY A 276 -12.20 -4.26 13.21
C GLY A 276 -12.55 -5.07 11.97
N ILE A 277 -13.03 -4.42 10.92
CA ILE A 277 -13.34 -5.05 9.63
C ILE A 277 -12.16 -4.85 8.68
N VAL A 278 -11.73 -5.93 8.02
CA VAL A 278 -10.78 -5.89 6.91
C VAL A 278 -11.38 -6.58 5.69
N ARG A 279 -11.00 -6.12 4.49
CA ARG A 279 -11.31 -6.83 3.24
C ARG A 279 -10.11 -7.69 2.87
N VAL A 280 -10.37 -8.96 2.56
CA VAL A 280 -9.36 -9.87 2.02
C VAL A 280 -9.62 -10.02 0.54
N GLU A 281 -8.56 -10.10 -0.26
CA GLU A 281 -8.65 -10.40 -1.68
C GLU A 281 -7.58 -11.39 -2.13
N ALA A 282 -7.91 -12.22 -3.12
CA ALA A 282 -7.00 -13.14 -3.79
C ALA A 282 -7.23 -13.08 -5.30
N SER A 283 -6.22 -13.44 -6.10
CA SER A 283 -6.39 -13.59 -7.55
C SER A 283 -7.52 -14.58 -7.85
N LYS A 284 -8.48 -14.16 -8.68
CA LYS A 284 -9.61 -15.01 -9.06
C LYS A 284 -9.16 -16.21 -9.88
N SER A 285 -8.26 -16.01 -10.83
CA SER A 285 -7.79 -17.07 -11.72
C SER A 285 -7.02 -18.14 -10.94
N TRP A 286 -6.12 -17.73 -10.04
CA TRP A 286 -5.44 -18.64 -9.12
C TRP A 286 -6.43 -19.42 -8.25
N PHE A 287 -7.38 -18.73 -7.61
CA PHE A 287 -8.36 -19.36 -6.72
C PHE A 287 -9.25 -20.37 -7.47
N GLU A 288 -9.73 -20.02 -8.66
CA GLU A 288 -10.56 -20.93 -9.48
C GLU A 288 -9.75 -22.12 -10.00
N LYS A 289 -8.48 -21.93 -10.35
CA LYS A 289 -7.59 -22.99 -10.85
C LYS A 289 -7.26 -24.02 -9.77
N TYR A 290 -6.81 -23.58 -8.59
CA TYR A 290 -6.34 -24.47 -7.54
C TYR A 290 -7.45 -24.98 -6.62
N TYR A 291 -8.44 -24.14 -6.31
CA TYR A 291 -9.46 -24.47 -5.32
C TYR A 291 -10.84 -24.71 -5.93
N LYS A 292 -11.07 -24.40 -7.21
CA LYS A 292 -12.35 -24.67 -7.91
C LYS A 292 -13.57 -24.16 -7.13
N ARG A 293 -13.44 -22.98 -6.51
CA ARG A 293 -14.45 -22.37 -5.61
C ARG A 293 -14.72 -23.16 -4.33
N ASN A 294 -13.69 -23.82 -3.79
CA ASN A 294 -13.76 -24.44 -2.48
C ASN A 294 -13.73 -23.38 -1.37
N TRP A 295 -14.87 -23.14 -0.73
CA TRP A 295 -15.01 -22.14 0.34
C TRP A 295 -14.32 -22.55 1.65
N ASP A 296 -13.97 -23.83 1.85
CA ASP A 296 -13.17 -24.27 3.00
C ASP A 296 -11.79 -23.60 3.01
N PHE A 297 -11.21 -23.32 1.84
CA PHE A 297 -9.99 -22.51 1.74
C PHE A 297 -10.21 -21.09 2.29
N VAL A 298 -11.31 -20.44 1.87
CA VAL A 298 -11.67 -19.08 2.29
C VAL A 298 -11.90 -19.02 3.80
N ASP A 299 -12.54 -20.04 4.36
CA ASP A 299 -12.77 -20.17 5.79
C ASP A 299 -11.46 -20.32 6.56
N LYS A 300 -10.55 -21.19 6.11
CA LYS A 300 -9.22 -21.40 6.70
C LYS A 300 -8.34 -20.15 6.59
N LEU A 301 -8.38 -19.45 5.46
CA LEU A 301 -7.65 -18.19 5.28
C LEU A 301 -8.21 -17.12 6.22
N SER A 302 -9.53 -16.94 6.26
CA SER A 302 -10.19 -15.99 7.18
C SER A 302 -9.85 -16.29 8.64
N ARG A 303 -9.83 -17.58 9.01
CA ARG A 303 -9.44 -18.04 10.35
C ARG A 303 -7.98 -17.71 10.63
N THR A 304 -7.09 -17.87 9.64
CA THR A 304 -5.67 -17.51 9.76
C THR A 304 -5.48 -16.02 10.01
N ILE A 305 -6.11 -15.17 9.20
CA ILE A 305 -6.06 -13.71 9.35
C ILE A 305 -6.60 -13.31 10.74
N TYR A 306 -7.71 -13.91 11.18
CA TYR A 306 -8.26 -13.68 12.53
C TYR A 306 -7.29 -14.06 13.65
N GLU A 307 -6.61 -15.21 13.54
CA GLU A 307 -5.65 -15.66 14.57
C GLU A 307 -4.38 -14.80 14.61
N TYR A 308 -3.95 -14.28 13.45
CA TYR A 308 -2.84 -13.35 13.33
C TYR A 308 -3.19 -11.90 13.66
N ARG A 309 -4.43 -11.58 14.06
CA ARG A 309 -4.78 -10.21 14.48
C ARG A 309 -3.85 -9.68 15.57
N CYS A 310 -3.60 -8.39 15.52
CA CYS A 310 -2.90 -7.68 16.58
C CYS A 310 -3.76 -7.66 17.85
N ARG A 311 -3.17 -8.08 18.98
CA ARG A 311 -3.82 -8.08 20.30
C ARG A 311 -3.26 -6.99 21.23
N GLU A 312 -2.30 -6.21 20.74
CA GLU A 312 -1.60 -5.18 21.50
C GLU A 312 -2.47 -3.92 21.64
N ARG A 313 -3.00 -3.66 22.84
CA ARG A 313 -3.93 -2.54 23.08
C ARG A 313 -3.28 -1.15 22.95
N SER A 314 -1.97 -1.05 23.15
CA SER A 314 -1.18 0.18 22.98
C SER A 314 -1.08 0.61 21.51
N TYR A 315 -1.26 -0.31 20.57
CA TYR A 315 -1.18 -0.01 19.16
C TYR A 315 -2.53 0.55 18.67
N GLY A 316 -2.56 1.84 18.32
CA GLY A 316 -3.81 2.57 18.02
C GLY A 316 -4.66 1.97 16.88
N ARG A 317 -4.07 1.16 15.99
CA ARG A 317 -4.75 0.47 14.88
C ARG A 317 -4.90 -1.04 15.10
N ALA A 318 -4.78 -1.53 16.34
CA ALA A 318 -4.78 -2.97 16.65
C ALA A 318 -6.03 -3.69 16.16
N ALA A 319 -7.18 -3.02 16.19
CA ALA A 319 -8.46 -3.58 15.79
C ALA A 319 -8.48 -4.12 14.35
N ILE A 320 -7.70 -3.52 13.44
CA ILE A 320 -7.69 -3.79 11.99
C ILE A 320 -6.32 -4.26 11.49
N SER A 321 -5.38 -4.56 12.39
CA SER A 321 -4.00 -4.89 12.01
C SER A 321 -3.66 -6.33 12.34
N LEU A 322 -2.71 -6.90 11.60
CA LEU A 322 -2.17 -8.23 11.87
C LEU A 322 -0.84 -8.09 12.62
N HIS A 323 -0.60 -8.91 13.63
CA HIS A 323 0.63 -8.88 14.42
C HIS A 323 1.89 -9.00 13.55
N PRO A 324 1.99 -9.90 12.54
CA PRO A 324 3.15 -9.93 11.67
C PRO A 324 3.39 -8.64 10.88
N ILE A 325 2.31 -7.96 10.45
CA ILE A 325 2.39 -6.66 9.76
C ILE A 325 2.83 -5.57 10.74
N VAL A 326 2.34 -5.55 11.97
CA VAL A 326 2.80 -4.59 12.99
C VAL A 326 4.30 -4.75 13.26
N ARG A 327 4.79 -6.00 13.35
CA ARG A 327 6.22 -6.29 13.48
C ARG A 327 7.02 -5.86 12.23
N ALA A 328 6.42 -5.97 11.05
CA ALA A 328 6.97 -5.44 9.80
C ALA A 328 7.14 -3.91 9.87
N GLU A 329 6.08 -3.17 10.24
CA GLU A 329 6.09 -1.71 10.39
C GLU A 329 7.16 -1.20 11.38
N GLU A 330 7.29 -1.88 12.52
CA GLU A 330 8.28 -1.57 13.56
C GLU A 330 9.70 -1.86 13.10
N SER A 331 9.92 -3.05 12.53
CA SER A 331 11.23 -3.46 12.03
C SER A 331 11.70 -2.54 10.91
N LEU A 332 10.84 -2.23 9.93
CA LEU A 332 11.14 -1.29 8.85
C LEU A 332 11.36 0.13 9.39
N GLY A 333 10.56 0.56 10.38
CA GLY A 333 10.74 1.84 11.06
C GLY A 333 12.12 1.99 11.71
N SER A 334 12.68 0.91 12.26
CA SER A 334 14.01 0.91 12.89
C SER A 334 15.17 1.10 11.89
N LEU A 335 14.95 0.81 10.61
CA LEU A 335 15.94 1.00 9.55
C LEU A 335 15.97 2.43 9.02
N PHE A 336 14.90 3.19 9.24
CA PHE A 336 14.78 4.55 8.74
C PHE A 336 15.56 5.49 9.64
N GLN A 337 16.31 6.40 9.02
CA GLN A 337 16.94 7.50 9.75
C GLN A 337 15.89 8.53 10.17
N PRO A 338 16.07 9.21 11.32
CA PRO A 338 15.26 10.38 11.65
C PRO A 338 15.28 11.39 10.50
N LEU A 339 14.09 11.85 10.07
CA LEU A 339 13.96 12.72 8.90
C LEU A 339 14.77 14.01 9.04
N SER A 340 14.87 14.57 10.25
CA SER A 340 15.70 15.75 10.53
C SER A 340 17.19 15.54 10.22
N ILE A 341 17.73 14.33 10.45
CA ILE A 341 19.13 14.00 10.11
C ILE A 341 19.28 13.91 8.58
N LEU A 342 18.30 13.29 7.92
CA LEU A 342 18.28 13.13 6.46
C LEU A 342 18.17 14.49 5.76
N SER A 343 17.23 15.34 6.17
CA SER A 343 17.03 16.70 5.64
C SER A 343 18.28 17.56 5.86
N ASN A 344 18.90 17.53 7.05
CA ASN A 344 20.15 18.24 7.30
C ASN A 344 21.32 17.76 6.42
N ARG A 345 21.41 16.45 6.18
CA ARG A 345 22.41 15.90 5.25
C ARG A 345 22.17 16.39 3.83
N PHE A 346 20.92 16.40 3.38
CA PHE A 346 20.53 16.92 2.08
C PHE A 346 20.86 18.41 1.94
N TYR A 347 20.56 19.24 2.95
CA TYR A 347 20.88 20.67 2.94
C TYR A 347 22.38 20.94 2.85
N ARG A 348 23.19 20.25 3.66
CA ARG A 348 24.67 20.37 3.59
C ARG A 348 25.21 19.96 2.23
N LEU A 349 24.64 18.90 1.65
CA LEU A 349 25.04 18.38 0.35
C LEU A 349 24.73 19.37 -0.79
N THR A 350 23.57 20.03 -0.71
CA THR A 350 23.05 20.93 -1.74
C THR A 350 23.36 22.41 -1.50
N GLN A 351 24.07 22.72 -0.40
CA GLN A 351 24.40 24.08 0.03
C GLN A 351 23.17 24.97 0.26
N LEU A 352 22.06 24.37 0.72
CA LEU A 352 20.84 25.06 1.15
C LEU A 352 20.89 25.50 2.60
#